data_AF-A0A9N8HD11-F1
#
_entry.id   AF-A0A9N8HD11-F1
#
_cell.length_a   1.000
_cell.length_b   1.000
_cell.length_c   1.000
_cell.angle_alpha   90.00
_cell.angle_beta   90.00
_cell.angle_gamma   90.00
#
_symmetry.space_group_name_H-M   'P 1'
#
loop_
_entity.id
_entity.type
_entity.pdbx_description
1 polymer ?
#
loop_
_entity_poly.entity_id
_entity_poly.type
_entity_poly.pdbx_seq_one_letter_code
_entity_poly.pdbx_strand_id
1 'polypeptide(L)'
;MNVQEHFEQLGGIERRVLVDDILEEDTQSDGEHEDEIEDVAQAAADDHADLVASLAAAGDGFRQEYDVRNTVDEGVSALRKFVHLMPLHFLGFSLNPASGGYVYIGDMKFFDQHILKTPNGWRTNMTGNYYLFHAMSPDFLSIRTGISWILECDGFSLSNMDYTTARRLCTDIYSFYPVVVQQLKYYHCSIFFNILLSSTKAFLPKSVKSKFRVGCVFPSGRLDGLCLVPDLQTAMERIIQQMQEGVRRRYAMEAAFRL
;
A
#
# COMPACT_ATOMS: atom_id res chain seq x y z
N MET A 1 1.45 -20.87 -12.66
CA MET A 1 1.33 -20.68 -11.21
C MET A 1 0.77 -19.27 -11.02
N ASN A 2 -0.43 -19.13 -10.46
CA ASN A 2 -0.96 -17.78 -10.20
C ASN A 2 -0.29 -17.18 -8.95
N VAL A 3 -0.38 -15.86 -8.76
CA VAL A 3 0.26 -15.15 -7.63
C VAL A 3 -0.13 -15.75 -6.28
N GLN A 4 -1.37 -16.23 -6.15
CA GLN A 4 -1.89 -16.84 -4.92
C GLN A 4 -1.22 -18.20 -4.61
N GLU A 5 -1.01 -19.06 -5.61
CA GLU A 5 -0.30 -20.34 -5.44
C GLU A 5 1.16 -20.13 -5.02
N HIS A 6 1.83 -19.12 -5.58
CA HIS A 6 3.20 -18.76 -5.18
C HIS A 6 3.24 -18.26 -3.73
N PHE A 7 2.26 -17.46 -3.33
CA PHE A 7 2.14 -16.90 -1.99
C PHE A 7 1.87 -17.95 -0.91
N GLU A 8 1.04 -18.95 -1.23
CA GLU A 8 0.76 -20.09 -0.35
C GLU A 8 2.00 -20.99 -0.19
N GLN A 9 2.83 -21.13 -1.23
CA GLN A 9 4.09 -21.89 -1.17
C GLN A 9 5.18 -21.24 -0.30
N LEU A 10 5.17 -19.92 -0.16
CA LEU A 10 6.20 -19.18 0.59
C LEU A 10 5.96 -19.13 2.11
N GLY A 11 4.92 -19.79 2.62
CA GLY A 11 4.56 -19.76 4.04
C GLY A 11 3.87 -18.45 4.49
N GLY A 12 3.40 -17.65 3.52
CA GLY A 12 2.68 -16.42 3.79
C GLY A 12 3.53 -15.27 4.36
N ILE A 13 2.82 -14.19 4.69
CA ILE A 13 3.32 -12.88 5.13
C ILE A 13 4.28 -12.91 6.34
N GLU A 14 4.31 -14.00 7.10
CA GLU A 14 5.03 -14.07 8.37
C GLU A 14 6.56 -14.00 8.24
N ARG A 15 7.16 -14.41 7.10
CA ARG A 15 8.62 -14.32 6.92
C ARG A 15 9.18 -12.90 6.98
N ARG A 16 8.38 -11.88 6.64
CA ARG A 16 8.80 -10.47 6.70
C ARG A 16 8.95 -9.94 8.13
N VAL A 17 8.34 -10.60 9.11
CA VAL A 17 8.31 -10.13 10.51
C VAL A 17 9.51 -10.64 11.31
N LEU A 18 10.15 -11.73 10.88
CA LEU A 18 11.23 -12.36 11.65
C LEU A 18 12.51 -11.50 11.71
N VAL A 19 12.90 -10.81 10.63
CA VAL A 19 14.21 -10.12 10.62
C VAL A 19 14.26 -8.92 11.57
N ASP A 20 13.20 -8.10 11.64
CA ASP A 20 13.17 -6.95 12.54
C ASP A 20 13.00 -7.37 14.02
N ASP A 21 12.25 -8.45 14.29
CA ASP A 21 12.04 -8.96 15.66
C ASP A 21 13.30 -9.67 16.22
N ILE A 22 14.13 -10.30 15.36
CA ILE A 22 15.38 -10.97 15.75
C ILE A 22 16.47 -9.96 16.18
N LEU A 23 16.52 -8.78 15.54
CA LEU A 23 17.57 -7.79 15.82
C LEU A 23 17.34 -7.00 17.11
N GLU A 24 16.12 -6.99 17.67
CA GLU A 24 15.82 -6.24 18.91
C GLU A 24 16.12 -7.04 20.20
N GLU A 25 16.23 -8.38 20.17
CA GLU A 25 16.39 -9.20 21.39
C GLU A 25 17.85 -9.49 21.81
N ASP A 26 18.85 -9.40 20.92
CA ASP A 26 20.19 -9.97 21.19
C ASP A 26 21.33 -8.99 21.61
N THR A 27 21.02 -7.77 22.06
CA THR A 27 22.08 -6.78 22.41
C THR A 27 22.68 -6.89 23.84
N GLN A 28 22.60 -8.04 24.50
CA GLN A 28 23.26 -8.30 25.79
C GLN A 28 24.06 -9.62 25.78
N SER A 29 25.24 -9.65 25.15
CA SER A 29 26.12 -10.82 25.18
C SER A 29 27.59 -10.41 25.37
N ASP A 30 28.26 -11.07 26.33
CA ASP A 30 29.64 -10.86 26.74
C ASP A 30 30.62 -11.55 25.77
N GLY A 31 31.13 -10.82 24.76
CA GLY A 31 32.45 -10.97 24.12
C GLY A 31 32.96 -12.32 23.55
N GLU A 32 32.33 -13.46 23.80
CA GLU A 32 32.81 -14.80 23.38
C GLU A 32 32.10 -15.35 22.12
N HIS A 33 31.31 -14.52 21.42
CA HIS A 33 30.40 -14.97 20.35
C HIS A 33 30.68 -14.36 18.96
N GLU A 34 31.90 -13.90 18.65
CA GLU A 34 32.19 -13.30 17.33
C GLU A 34 31.87 -14.24 16.16
N ASP A 35 32.20 -15.54 16.26
CA ASP A 35 31.89 -16.53 15.22
C ASP A 35 30.37 -16.79 15.09
N GLU A 36 29.62 -16.79 16.20
CA GLU A 36 28.16 -16.96 16.18
C GLU A 36 27.45 -15.71 15.60
N ILE A 37 28.01 -14.51 15.83
CA ILE A 37 27.48 -13.27 15.25
C ILE A 37 27.66 -13.27 13.72
N GLU A 38 28.77 -13.77 13.19
CA GLU A 38 29.00 -13.86 11.74
C GLU A 38 28.04 -14.86 11.07
N ASP A 39 27.84 -16.04 11.68
CA ASP A 39 26.89 -17.05 11.19
C ASP A 39 25.44 -16.53 11.19
N VAL A 40 25.02 -15.84 12.27
CA VAL A 40 23.67 -15.23 12.36
C VAL A 40 23.51 -14.11 11.34
N ALA A 41 24.52 -13.25 11.15
CA ALA A 41 24.48 -12.17 10.17
C ALA A 41 24.39 -12.70 8.74
N GLN A 42 25.16 -13.75 8.41
CA GLN A 42 25.11 -14.39 7.10
C GLN A 42 23.75 -15.06 6.85
N ALA A 43 23.20 -15.78 7.83
CA ALA A 43 21.86 -16.37 7.71
C ALA A 43 20.78 -15.30 7.48
N ALA A 44 20.83 -14.18 8.19
CA ALA A 44 19.91 -13.05 7.98
C ALA A 44 20.07 -12.41 6.60
N ALA A 45 21.30 -12.33 6.08
CA ALA A 45 21.58 -11.83 4.74
C ALA A 45 21.03 -12.75 3.64
N ASP A 46 21.18 -14.06 3.81
CA ASP A 46 20.66 -15.08 2.89
C ASP A 46 19.11 -15.06 2.89
N ASP A 47 18.49 -15.00 4.06
CA ASP A 47 17.03 -14.86 4.20
C ASP A 47 16.51 -13.58 3.53
N HIS A 48 17.25 -12.47 3.66
CA HIS A 48 16.91 -11.22 2.99
C HIS A 48 17.06 -11.32 1.47
N ALA A 49 18.11 -11.97 0.96
CA ALA A 49 18.31 -12.17 -0.48
C ALA A 49 17.18 -13.02 -1.09
N ASP A 50 16.79 -14.11 -0.42
CA ASP A 50 15.68 -14.97 -0.83
C ASP A 50 14.34 -14.21 -0.82
N LEU A 51 14.11 -13.37 0.20
CA LEU A 51 12.93 -12.51 0.26
C LEU A 51 12.90 -11.52 -0.90
N VAL A 52 14.02 -10.86 -1.21
CA VAL A 52 14.13 -9.92 -2.33
C VAL A 52 13.88 -10.62 -3.67
N ALA A 53 14.46 -11.81 -3.88
CA ALA A 53 14.25 -12.61 -5.08
C ALA A 53 12.79 -13.04 -5.24
N SER A 54 12.15 -13.46 -4.14
CA SER A 54 10.73 -13.82 -4.12
C SER A 54 9.82 -12.63 -4.45
N LEU A 55 10.09 -11.46 -3.87
CA LEU A 55 9.34 -10.23 -4.18
C LEU A 55 9.53 -9.79 -5.64
N ALA A 56 10.75 -9.92 -6.17
CA ALA A 56 11.02 -9.64 -7.58
C ALA A 56 10.20 -10.56 -8.50
N ALA A 57 10.19 -11.87 -8.21
CA ALA A 57 9.41 -12.86 -8.95
C ALA A 57 7.89 -12.60 -8.84
N ALA A 58 7.39 -12.24 -7.66
CA ALA A 58 6.00 -11.85 -7.47
C ALA A 58 5.64 -10.59 -8.26
N GLY A 59 6.54 -9.60 -8.29
CA GLY A 59 6.42 -8.40 -9.11
C GLY A 59 6.36 -8.69 -10.62
N ASP A 60 7.22 -9.59 -11.12
CA ASP A 60 7.19 -10.05 -12.51
C ASP A 60 5.89 -10.78 -12.84
N GLY A 61 5.46 -11.70 -11.97
CA GLY A 61 4.20 -12.42 -12.11
C GLY A 61 3.01 -11.48 -12.16
N PHE A 62 2.98 -10.47 -11.29
CA PHE A 62 1.96 -9.42 -11.30
C PHE A 62 1.97 -8.63 -12.61
N ARG A 63 3.14 -8.19 -13.07
CA ARG A 63 3.25 -7.44 -14.34
C ARG A 63 2.77 -8.26 -15.52
N GLN A 64 3.09 -9.55 -15.57
CA GLN A 64 2.62 -10.45 -16.60
C GLN A 64 1.11 -10.66 -16.55
N GLU A 65 0.54 -10.90 -15.36
CA GLU A 65 -0.89 -11.15 -15.18
C GLU A 65 -1.75 -9.94 -15.60
N TYR A 66 -1.32 -8.75 -15.22
CA TYR A 66 -2.06 -7.51 -15.48
C TYR A 66 -1.58 -6.75 -16.72
N ASP A 67 -0.61 -7.33 -17.45
CA ASP A 67 0.05 -6.75 -18.63
C ASP A 67 0.45 -5.28 -18.38
N VAL A 68 1.28 -5.11 -17.35
CA VAL A 68 1.90 -3.86 -16.95
C VAL A 68 3.27 -3.78 -17.63
N ARG A 69 3.45 -2.74 -18.45
CA ARG A 69 4.66 -2.50 -19.24
C ARG A 69 5.74 -1.74 -18.48
N ASN A 70 5.39 -1.20 -17.31
CA ASN A 70 6.29 -0.44 -16.46
C ASN A 70 6.87 0.77 -17.23
N THR A 71 6.00 1.68 -17.67
CA THR A 71 6.39 2.94 -18.32
C THR A 71 5.67 4.13 -17.69
N VAL A 72 6.27 5.32 -17.79
CA VAL A 72 5.66 6.57 -17.29
C VAL A 72 4.30 6.83 -17.93
N ASP A 73 4.19 6.72 -19.25
CA ASP A 73 2.94 7.00 -19.97
C ASP A 73 1.82 6.03 -19.61
N GLU A 74 2.16 4.74 -19.45
CA GLU A 74 1.21 3.75 -18.96
C GLU A 74 0.77 4.07 -17.54
N GLY A 75 1.70 4.41 -16.65
CA GLY A 75 1.39 4.74 -15.26
C GLY A 75 0.49 5.95 -15.12
N VAL A 76 0.77 7.01 -15.88
CA VAL A 76 -0.07 8.21 -15.96
C VAL A 76 -1.49 7.87 -16.43
N SER A 77 -1.61 7.03 -17.46
CA SER A 77 -2.90 6.59 -18.00
C SER A 77 -3.66 5.70 -17.02
N ALA A 78 -2.99 4.75 -16.38
CA ALA A 78 -3.56 3.84 -15.39
C ALA A 78 -4.09 4.59 -14.16
N LEU A 79 -3.30 5.51 -13.60
CA LEU A 79 -3.71 6.35 -12.47
C LEU A 79 -4.93 7.21 -12.79
N ARG A 80 -4.98 7.79 -14.00
CA ARG A 80 -6.16 8.54 -14.44
C ARG A 80 -7.40 7.66 -14.46
N LYS A 81 -7.32 6.48 -15.09
CA LYS A 81 -8.45 5.52 -15.11
C LYS A 81 -8.84 5.07 -13.71
N PHE A 82 -7.87 4.88 -12.83
CA PHE A 82 -8.09 4.46 -11.44
C PHE A 82 -8.87 5.50 -10.63
N VAL A 83 -8.47 6.78 -10.72
CA VAL A 83 -9.20 7.88 -10.06
C VAL A 83 -10.62 8.02 -10.62
N HIS A 84 -10.83 7.77 -11.92
CA HIS A 84 -12.16 7.80 -12.54
C HIS A 84 -13.00 6.56 -12.24
N LEU A 85 -12.38 5.42 -11.88
CA LEU A 85 -13.10 4.20 -11.50
C LEU A 85 -13.87 4.40 -10.19
N MET A 86 -13.31 5.19 -9.27
CA MET A 86 -13.87 5.49 -7.95
C MET A 86 -13.76 7.00 -7.68
N PRO A 87 -14.60 7.82 -8.34
CA PRO A 87 -14.61 9.25 -8.09
C PRO A 87 -14.93 9.50 -6.61
N LEU A 88 -14.34 10.55 -6.02
CA LEU A 88 -14.46 10.91 -4.60
C LEU A 88 -13.81 9.95 -3.60
N HIS A 89 -13.38 8.74 -4.00
CA HIS A 89 -12.60 7.90 -3.09
C HIS A 89 -11.25 8.53 -2.77
N PHE A 90 -10.64 9.20 -3.73
CA PHE A 90 -9.38 9.91 -3.58
C PHE A 90 -9.65 11.35 -3.16
N LEU A 91 -9.22 11.75 -1.96
CA LEU A 91 -9.38 13.10 -1.44
C LEU A 91 -8.07 13.89 -1.45
N GLY A 92 -6.93 13.23 -1.24
CA GLY A 92 -5.65 13.91 -1.17
C GLY A 92 -4.46 12.98 -1.35
N PHE A 93 -3.38 13.54 -1.90
CA PHE A 93 -2.14 12.84 -2.15
C PHE A 93 -0.97 13.82 -2.02
N SER A 94 -0.11 13.67 -1.03
CA SER A 94 1.00 14.62 -0.84
C SER A 94 2.17 14.03 -0.08
N LEU A 95 3.36 14.56 -0.34
CA LEU A 95 4.55 14.30 0.48
C LEU A 95 4.42 15.09 1.79
N ASN A 96 4.60 14.41 2.93
CA ASN A 96 4.77 15.08 4.21
C ASN A 96 6.24 15.51 4.35
N PRO A 97 6.56 16.81 4.31
CA PRO A 97 7.95 17.27 4.37
C PRO A 97 8.63 16.96 5.72
N ALA A 98 7.85 16.80 6.80
CA ALA A 98 8.40 16.52 8.12
C ALA A 98 8.88 15.07 8.28
N SER A 99 8.22 14.11 7.64
CA SER A 99 8.62 12.69 7.69
C SER A 99 9.36 12.22 6.44
N GLY A 100 9.18 12.90 5.30
CA GLY A 100 9.63 12.42 3.99
C GLY A 100 8.76 11.30 3.41
N GLY A 101 7.65 10.95 4.07
CA GLY A 101 6.72 9.91 3.63
C GLY A 101 5.49 10.48 2.93
N TYR A 102 4.83 9.68 2.10
CA TYR A 102 3.61 10.10 1.43
C TYR A 102 2.37 9.91 2.31
N VAL A 103 1.42 10.83 2.17
CA VAL A 103 0.11 10.78 2.82
C VAL A 103 -0.95 10.59 1.74
N TYR A 104 -1.68 9.49 1.87
CA TYR A 104 -2.88 9.19 1.11
C TYR A 104 -4.11 9.55 1.95
N ILE A 105 -5.02 10.34 1.39
CA ILE A 105 -6.31 10.66 2.01
C ILE A 105 -7.42 10.14 1.11
N GLY A 106 -8.32 9.33 1.67
CA GLY A 106 -9.46 8.82 0.94
C GLY A 106 -10.76 8.78 1.73
N ASP A 107 -11.86 8.53 1.02
CA ASP A 107 -13.21 8.38 1.58
C ASP A 107 -13.75 6.98 1.25
N MET A 108 -14.01 6.20 2.31
CA MET A 108 -14.49 4.83 2.21
C MET A 108 -15.95 4.75 1.75
N LYS A 109 -16.73 5.82 1.89
CA LYS A 109 -18.11 5.89 1.36
C LYS A 109 -18.16 5.63 -0.14
N PHE A 110 -17.16 6.14 -0.87
CA PHE A 110 -17.09 6.06 -2.34
C PHE A 110 -16.28 4.87 -2.86
N PHE A 111 -15.81 4.01 -1.95
CA PHE A 111 -15.11 2.77 -2.32
C PHE A 111 -16.11 1.65 -2.62
N ASP A 112 -16.72 1.67 -3.81
CA ASP A 112 -17.65 0.63 -4.25
C ASP A 112 -16.91 -0.60 -4.80
N GLN A 113 -16.89 -1.67 -4.01
CA GLN A 113 -16.23 -2.92 -4.39
C GLN A 113 -16.98 -3.72 -5.46
N HIS A 114 -18.25 -3.43 -5.74
CA HIS A 114 -18.98 -4.18 -6.77
C HIS A 114 -18.46 -3.90 -8.18
N ILE A 115 -17.93 -2.70 -8.42
CA ILE A 115 -17.28 -2.33 -9.68
C ILE A 115 -16.09 -3.27 -9.97
N LEU A 116 -15.42 -3.75 -8.92
CA LEU A 116 -14.27 -4.64 -8.99
C LEU A 116 -14.62 -6.09 -9.35
N LYS A 117 -15.91 -6.46 -9.38
CA LYS A 117 -16.34 -7.80 -9.79
C LYS A 117 -16.23 -8.02 -11.29
N THR A 118 -16.17 -6.94 -12.07
CA THR A 118 -15.97 -7.01 -13.51
C THR A 118 -14.47 -7.20 -13.82
N PRO A 119 -14.10 -8.00 -14.84
CA PRO A 119 -12.68 -8.16 -15.22
C PRO A 119 -11.98 -6.83 -15.52
N ASN A 120 -12.69 -5.90 -16.17
CA ASN A 120 -12.15 -4.58 -16.50
C ASN A 120 -11.98 -3.68 -15.25
N GLY A 121 -12.96 -3.68 -14.34
CA GLY A 121 -12.88 -2.94 -13.08
C GLY A 121 -11.75 -3.47 -12.20
N TRP A 122 -11.64 -4.81 -12.09
CA TRP A 122 -10.54 -5.47 -11.39
C TRP A 122 -9.18 -5.07 -11.97
N ARG A 123 -8.99 -5.22 -13.29
CA ARG A 123 -7.72 -4.87 -13.95
C ARG A 123 -7.37 -3.39 -13.78
N THR A 124 -8.34 -2.49 -13.94
CA THR A 124 -8.14 -1.05 -13.74
C THR A 124 -7.71 -0.74 -12.31
N ASN A 125 -8.33 -1.39 -11.32
CA ASN A 125 -7.94 -1.24 -9.93
C ASN A 125 -6.53 -1.79 -9.65
N MET A 126 -6.19 -2.98 -10.12
CA MET A 126 -4.87 -3.59 -9.84
C MET A 126 -3.73 -2.81 -10.51
N THR A 127 -3.88 -2.44 -11.79
CA THR A 127 -2.90 -1.58 -12.49
C THR A 127 -2.82 -0.18 -11.86
N GLY A 128 -3.96 0.38 -11.45
CA GLY A 128 -4.01 1.64 -10.71
C GLY A 128 -3.25 1.60 -9.39
N ASN A 129 -3.46 0.55 -8.58
CA ASN A 129 -2.76 0.36 -7.31
C ASN A 129 -1.25 0.16 -7.51
N TYR A 130 -0.83 -0.62 -8.52
CA TYR A 130 0.59 -0.78 -8.87
C TYR A 130 1.26 0.58 -9.04
N TYR A 131 0.72 1.42 -9.92
CA TYR A 131 1.28 2.75 -10.18
C TYR A 131 1.07 3.75 -9.04
N LEU A 132 0.03 3.57 -8.22
CA LEU A 132 -0.15 4.37 -7.01
C LEU A 132 0.97 4.10 -6.00
N PHE A 133 1.39 2.83 -5.81
CA PHE A 133 2.51 2.51 -4.95
C PHE A 133 3.83 3.06 -5.48
N HIS A 134 4.05 3.03 -6.79
CA HIS A 134 5.19 3.72 -7.42
C HIS A 134 5.16 5.22 -7.14
N ALA A 135 3.98 5.85 -7.24
CA ALA A 135 3.81 7.28 -6.95
C ALA A 135 4.07 7.64 -5.49
N MET A 136 3.77 6.74 -4.54
CA MET A 136 3.98 6.94 -3.10
C MET A 136 5.40 6.59 -2.64
N SER A 137 6.18 5.91 -3.48
CA SER A 137 7.54 5.47 -3.19
C SER A 137 8.53 5.88 -4.29
N PRO A 138 8.56 7.16 -4.71
CA PRO A 138 9.34 7.59 -5.87
C PRO A 138 10.85 7.65 -5.64
N ASP A 139 11.32 7.63 -4.39
CA ASP A 139 12.73 7.75 -4.04
C ASP A 139 13.08 6.90 -2.80
N PHE A 140 14.37 6.71 -2.53
CA PHE A 140 14.81 5.88 -1.39
C PHE A 140 14.34 6.37 -0.02
N LEU A 141 14.19 7.70 0.16
CA LEU A 141 13.70 8.25 1.42
C LEU A 141 12.23 7.87 1.63
N SER A 142 11.38 8.10 0.63
CA SER A 142 9.96 7.75 0.66
C SER A 142 9.72 6.24 0.79
N ILE A 143 10.53 5.40 0.13
CA ILE A 143 10.50 3.94 0.29
C ILE A 143 10.75 3.56 1.76
N ARG A 144 11.77 4.16 2.38
CA ARG A 144 12.17 3.85 3.76
C ARG A 144 11.19 4.39 4.79
N THR A 145 10.74 5.64 4.63
CA THR A 145 9.77 6.26 5.54
C THR A 145 8.41 5.57 5.45
N GLY A 146 8.02 5.15 4.25
CA GLY A 146 6.74 4.54 4.00
C GLY A 146 5.58 5.53 3.89
N ILE A 147 4.38 5.00 4.06
CA ILE A 147 3.13 5.65 3.66
C ILE A 147 2.17 5.77 4.84
N SER A 148 1.53 6.93 4.96
CA SER A 148 0.43 7.18 5.88
C SER A 148 -0.90 7.17 5.14
N TRP A 149 -1.86 6.35 5.58
CA TRP A 149 -3.24 6.42 5.05
C TRP A 149 -4.16 7.08 6.06
N ILE A 150 -4.96 8.02 5.58
CA ILE A 150 -6.00 8.73 6.32
C ILE A 150 -7.31 8.50 5.60
N LEU A 151 -8.27 7.84 6.25
CA LEU A 151 -9.49 7.38 5.63
C LEU A 151 -10.71 7.94 6.37
N GLU A 152 -11.51 8.76 5.67
CA GLU A 152 -12.86 9.14 6.09
C GLU A 152 -13.77 7.91 5.96
N CYS A 153 -14.52 7.62 7.02
CA CYS A 153 -15.38 6.43 7.09
C CYS A 153 -16.85 6.79 7.32
N ASP A 154 -17.17 8.07 7.54
CA ASP A 154 -18.55 8.50 7.68
C ASP A 154 -19.35 8.24 6.39
N GLY A 155 -20.54 7.67 6.54
CA GLY A 155 -21.38 7.24 5.43
C GLY A 155 -20.96 5.92 4.76
N PHE A 156 -19.93 5.23 5.25
CA PHE A 156 -19.64 3.87 4.82
C PHE A 156 -20.81 2.93 5.11
N SER A 157 -21.19 2.12 4.11
CA SER A 157 -22.25 1.13 4.19
C SER A 157 -21.72 -0.26 3.82
N LEU A 158 -22.21 -1.30 4.50
CA LEU A 158 -21.93 -2.70 4.14
C LEU A 158 -22.38 -3.04 2.71
N SER A 159 -23.35 -2.29 2.16
CA SER A 159 -23.77 -2.45 0.77
C SER A 159 -22.65 -2.19 -0.23
N ASN A 160 -21.62 -1.41 0.13
CA ASN A 160 -20.51 -1.06 -0.76
C ASN A 160 -19.37 -2.09 -0.68
N MET A 161 -19.55 -3.15 0.11
CA MET A 161 -18.52 -4.11 0.40
C MET A 161 -18.85 -5.51 -0.10
N ASP A 162 -17.80 -6.16 -0.59
CA ASP A 162 -17.76 -7.57 -0.90
C ASP A 162 -16.53 -8.21 -0.21
N TYR A 163 -16.75 -9.01 0.83
CA TYR A 163 -15.66 -9.58 1.64
C TYR A 163 -14.65 -10.38 0.83
N THR A 164 -15.12 -11.12 -0.18
CA THR A 164 -14.27 -11.87 -1.11
C THR A 164 -13.35 -10.94 -1.90
N THR A 165 -13.91 -9.85 -2.44
CA THR A 165 -13.15 -8.81 -3.14
C THR A 165 -12.17 -8.11 -2.21
N ALA A 166 -12.56 -7.76 -0.98
CA ALA A 166 -11.67 -7.13 -0.01
C ALA A 166 -10.49 -8.02 0.39
N ARG A 167 -10.76 -9.31 0.67
CA ARG A 167 -9.71 -10.29 0.95
C ARG A 167 -8.76 -10.43 -0.24
N ARG A 168 -9.29 -10.59 -1.44
CA ARG A 168 -8.49 -10.69 -2.67
C ARG A 168 -7.64 -9.43 -2.87
N LEU A 169 -8.22 -8.25 -2.68
CA LEU A 169 -7.51 -6.98 -2.82
C LEU A 169 -6.33 -6.90 -1.85
N CYS A 170 -6.53 -7.27 -0.58
CA CYS A 170 -5.44 -7.31 0.40
C CYS A 170 -4.35 -8.32 0.00
N THR A 171 -4.72 -9.55 -0.33
CA THR A 171 -3.75 -10.58 -0.73
C THR A 171 -2.97 -10.18 -1.98
N ASP A 172 -3.66 -9.70 -3.01
CA ASP A 172 -3.05 -9.39 -4.29
C ASP A 172 -2.16 -8.15 -4.15
N ILE A 173 -2.58 -7.09 -3.44
CA ILE A 173 -1.74 -5.90 -3.24
C ILE A 173 -0.48 -6.18 -2.42
N TYR A 174 -0.61 -6.87 -1.29
CA TYR A 174 0.51 -7.09 -0.39
C TYR A 174 1.46 -8.21 -0.85
N SER A 175 1.10 -8.96 -1.90
CA SER A 175 1.96 -10.03 -2.42
C SER A 175 3.07 -9.56 -3.35
N PHE A 176 2.87 -8.48 -4.12
CA PHE A 176 3.86 -8.04 -5.12
C PHE A 176 4.59 -6.75 -4.75
N TYR A 177 4.04 -5.90 -3.86
CA TYR A 177 4.65 -4.61 -3.55
C TYR A 177 5.05 -4.52 -2.07
N PRO A 178 6.35 -4.36 -1.74
CA PRO A 178 6.80 -4.22 -0.36
C PRO A 178 6.49 -2.83 0.19
N VAL A 179 5.22 -2.56 0.49
CA VAL A 179 4.81 -1.29 1.10
C VAL A 179 5.25 -1.25 2.56
N VAL A 180 5.85 -0.13 2.98
CA VAL A 180 6.08 0.21 4.39
C VAL A 180 4.93 1.11 4.84
N VAL A 181 4.17 0.67 5.84
CA VAL A 181 3.01 1.40 6.37
C VAL A 181 3.41 2.12 7.65
N GLN A 182 3.40 3.45 7.62
CA GLN A 182 3.73 4.28 8.77
C GLN A 182 2.55 4.37 9.75
N GLN A 183 1.36 4.64 9.23
CA GLN A 183 0.13 4.78 10.03
C GLN A 183 -1.12 4.57 9.16
N LEU A 184 -2.16 3.99 9.75
CA LEU A 184 -3.49 3.85 9.15
C LEU A 184 -4.50 4.51 10.08
N LYS A 185 -4.97 5.71 9.74
CA LYS A 185 -5.92 6.48 10.54
C LYS A 185 -7.30 6.45 9.90
N TYR A 186 -8.29 5.96 10.64
CA TYR A 186 -9.67 5.89 10.22
C TYR A 186 -10.50 6.87 11.04
N TYR A 187 -11.07 7.87 10.36
CA TYR A 187 -11.87 8.93 10.95
C TYR A 187 -13.37 8.61 10.85
N HIS A 188 -14.13 9.01 11.87
CA HIS A 188 -15.59 8.90 11.92
C HIS A 188 -16.14 7.50 11.58
N CYS A 189 -15.50 6.45 12.13
CA CYS A 189 -15.90 5.07 11.88
C CYS A 189 -17.27 4.73 12.47
N SER A 190 -18.15 4.15 11.66
CA SER A 190 -19.37 3.51 12.14
C SER A 190 -19.09 2.17 12.84
N ILE A 191 -20.06 1.66 13.61
CA ILE A 191 -19.96 0.32 14.24
C ILE A 191 -19.71 -0.75 13.18
N PHE A 192 -20.40 -0.68 12.03
CA PHE A 192 -20.23 -1.63 10.94
C PHE A 192 -18.83 -1.58 10.33
N PHE A 193 -18.26 -0.38 10.18
CA PHE A 193 -16.89 -0.23 9.71
C PHE A 193 -15.88 -0.86 10.69
N ASN A 194 -16.09 -0.73 12.00
CA ASN A 194 -15.21 -1.33 13.00
C ASN A 194 -15.23 -2.87 12.98
N ILE A 195 -16.41 -3.48 12.81
CA ILE A 195 -16.56 -4.93 12.66
C ILE A 195 -15.75 -5.40 11.44
N LEU A 196 -15.95 -4.72 10.32
CA LEU A 196 -15.24 -5.03 9.09
C LEU A 196 -13.72 -4.92 9.25
N LEU A 197 -13.26 -3.81 9.84
CA LEU A 197 -11.85 -3.56 10.03
C LEU A 197 -11.20 -4.66 10.89
N SER A 198 -11.95 -5.18 11.87
CA SER A 198 -11.52 -6.30 12.69
C SER A 198 -11.40 -7.60 11.88
N SER A 199 -12.33 -7.89 10.98
CA SER A 199 -12.27 -9.04 10.09
C SER A 199 -11.12 -8.95 9.07
N THR A 200 -10.94 -7.78 8.46
CA THR A 200 -9.86 -7.57 7.45
C THR A 200 -8.48 -7.64 8.06
N LYS A 201 -8.31 -7.20 9.32
CA LYS A 201 -7.05 -7.36 10.05
C LYS A 201 -6.58 -8.80 10.10
N ALA A 202 -7.44 -9.81 10.10
CA ALA A 202 -7.02 -11.21 10.13
C ALA A 202 -6.05 -11.57 8.99
N PHE A 203 -6.14 -10.88 7.85
CA PHE A 203 -5.33 -11.11 6.65
C PHE A 203 -4.07 -10.25 6.56
N LEU A 204 -3.81 -9.39 7.55
CA LEU A 204 -2.71 -8.44 7.50
C LEU A 204 -1.50 -8.91 8.34
N PRO A 205 -0.28 -8.50 7.94
CA PRO A 205 0.92 -8.69 8.76
C PRO A 205 0.76 -8.05 10.14
N LYS A 206 1.41 -8.63 11.17
CA LYS A 206 1.48 -8.03 12.53
C LYS A 206 2.01 -6.60 12.51
N SER A 207 3.04 -6.35 11.70
CA SER A 207 3.66 -5.03 11.52
C SER A 207 2.70 -3.97 11.00
N VAL A 208 1.69 -4.35 10.20
CA VAL A 208 0.66 -3.44 9.70
C VAL A 208 -0.49 -3.32 10.70
N LYS A 209 -0.90 -4.42 11.35
CA LYS A 209 -1.97 -4.44 12.38
C LYS A 209 -1.74 -3.43 13.51
N SER A 210 -0.49 -3.25 13.94
CA SER A 210 -0.12 -2.33 15.03
C SER A 210 -0.24 -0.84 14.65
N LYS A 211 -0.33 -0.53 13.34
CA LYS A 211 -0.38 0.84 12.81
C LYS A 211 -1.79 1.41 12.69
N PHE A 212 -2.82 0.60 12.95
CA PHE A 212 -4.21 1.04 12.92
C PHE A 212 -4.52 2.01 14.07
N ARG A 213 -5.18 3.11 13.74
CA ARG A 213 -5.81 4.06 14.66
C ARG A 213 -7.23 4.28 14.16
N VAL A 214 -8.21 3.91 14.97
CA VAL A 214 -9.62 3.80 14.57
C VAL A 214 -10.45 4.70 15.47
N GLY A 215 -11.54 5.27 14.94
CA GLY A 215 -12.37 6.22 15.68
C GLY A 215 -11.69 7.57 15.88
N CYS A 216 -10.79 7.95 14.98
CA CYS A 216 -10.23 9.30 14.97
C CYS A 216 -11.34 10.32 14.71
N VAL A 217 -11.21 11.51 15.29
CA VAL A 217 -12.16 12.62 15.10
C VAL A 217 -11.40 13.81 14.55
N PHE A 218 -11.98 14.47 13.56
CA PHE A 218 -11.42 15.69 13.00
C PHE A 218 -12.33 16.88 13.41
N PRO A 219 -11.84 17.84 14.21
CA PRO A 219 -12.71 18.86 14.82
C PRO A 219 -13.53 19.70 13.83
N SER A 220 -13.01 19.88 12.61
CA SER A 220 -13.66 20.67 11.56
C SER A 220 -14.71 19.89 10.74
N GLY A 221 -15.03 18.65 11.14
CA GLY A 221 -16.01 17.79 10.46
C GLY A 221 -15.38 16.76 9.53
N ARG A 222 -16.07 16.40 8.45
CA ARG A 222 -15.59 15.41 7.47
C ARG A 222 -14.39 15.92 6.67
N LEU A 223 -13.52 15.01 6.26
CA LEU A 223 -12.30 15.36 5.50
C LEU A 223 -12.59 15.87 4.08
N ASP A 224 -13.67 15.41 3.45
CA ASP A 224 -14.07 15.80 2.09
C ASP A 224 -14.33 17.32 1.96
N GLY A 225 -14.87 17.95 3.00
CA GLY A 225 -15.11 19.40 3.05
C GLY A 225 -13.85 20.26 2.91
N LEU A 226 -12.65 19.71 3.21
CA LEU A 226 -11.37 20.39 3.00
C LEU A 226 -10.72 20.04 1.66
N CYS A 227 -11.01 18.86 1.14
CA CYS A 227 -10.29 18.28 0.01
C CYS A 227 -10.95 18.59 -1.34
N LEU A 228 -12.27 18.72 -1.40
CA LEU A 228 -13.03 18.86 -2.65
C LEU A 228 -13.21 20.31 -3.14
N VAL A 229 -12.30 21.20 -2.74
CA VAL A 229 -12.30 22.61 -3.13
C VAL A 229 -11.42 22.86 -4.38
N PRO A 230 -11.81 23.77 -5.29
CA PRO A 230 -13.09 24.50 -5.31
C PRO A 230 -14.28 23.66 -5.81
N ASP A 231 -14.02 22.61 -6.59
CA ASP A 231 -15.01 21.68 -7.12
C ASP A 231 -14.38 20.30 -7.32
N LEU A 232 -15.23 19.30 -7.54
CA LEU A 232 -14.82 17.90 -7.68
C LEU A 232 -13.84 17.67 -8.84
N GLN A 233 -14.10 18.24 -10.01
CA GLN A 233 -13.29 18.00 -11.19
C GLN A 233 -11.88 18.55 -10.98
N THR A 234 -11.78 19.78 -10.47
CA THR A 234 -10.49 20.40 -10.13
C THR A 234 -9.74 19.60 -9.06
N ALA A 235 -10.44 19.11 -8.03
CA ALA A 235 -9.83 18.29 -6.98
C ALA A 235 -9.28 16.95 -7.53
N MET A 236 -10.03 16.27 -8.39
CA MET A 236 -9.60 15.03 -9.04
C MET A 236 -8.40 15.26 -9.96
N GLU A 237 -8.41 16.32 -10.76
CA GLU A 237 -7.29 16.67 -11.64
C GLU A 237 -6.01 16.96 -10.86
N ARG A 238 -6.13 17.68 -9.73
CA ARG A 238 -5.00 17.92 -8.81
C ARG A 238 -4.43 16.62 -8.27
N ILE A 239 -5.26 15.70 -7.80
CA ILE A 239 -4.81 14.39 -7.30
C ILE A 239 -4.09 13.61 -8.40
N ILE A 240 -4.69 13.54 -9.59
CA ILE A 240 -4.09 12.88 -10.75
C ILE A 240 -2.72 13.50 -11.05
N GLN A 241 -2.61 14.84 -11.09
CA GLN A 241 -1.35 15.52 -11.34
C GLN A 241 -0.29 15.18 -10.28
N GLN A 242 -0.64 15.13 -9.00
CA GLN A 242 0.29 14.78 -7.93
C GLN A 242 0.76 13.32 -8.02
N MET A 243 -0.13 12.38 -8.34
CA MET A 243 0.24 10.98 -8.57
C MET A 243 1.14 10.82 -9.81
N GLN A 244 0.85 11.56 -10.89
CA GLN A 244 1.69 11.57 -12.09
C GLN A 244 3.10 12.06 -11.79
N GLU A 245 3.23 13.11 -10.97
CA GLU A 245 4.55 13.61 -10.55
C GLU A 245 5.31 12.55 -9.74
N GLY A 246 4.64 11.85 -8.84
CA GLY A 246 5.20 10.71 -8.13
C GLY A 246 5.75 9.64 -9.08
N VAL A 247 4.96 9.20 -10.06
CA VAL A 247 5.43 8.21 -11.05
C VAL A 247 6.60 8.74 -11.87
N ARG A 248 6.55 9.98 -12.37
CA ARG A 248 7.69 10.54 -13.14
C ARG A 248 8.96 10.55 -12.31
N ARG A 249 8.86 10.97 -11.05
CA ARG A 249 9.98 11.01 -10.12
C ARG A 249 10.54 9.60 -9.86
N ARG A 250 9.67 8.60 -9.69
CA ARG A 250 10.06 7.19 -9.54
C ARG A 250 10.96 6.72 -10.70
N TYR A 251 10.50 6.91 -11.93
CA TYR A 251 11.23 6.45 -13.11
C TYR A 251 12.50 7.27 -13.37
N ALA A 252 12.48 8.56 -13.05
CA ALA A 252 13.69 9.38 -13.11
C ALA A 252 14.75 8.88 -12.12
N MET A 253 14.33 8.46 -10.91
CA MET A 253 15.21 7.85 -9.92
C MET A 253 15.75 6.49 -10.38
N GLU A 254 14.90 5.61 -10.92
CA GLU A 254 15.36 4.32 -11.47
C GLU A 254 16.40 4.52 -12.57
N ALA A 255 16.13 5.44 -13.52
CA ALA A 255 17.07 5.76 -14.58
C ALA A 255 18.40 6.36 -14.06
N ALA A 256 18.35 7.22 -13.05
CA ALA A 256 19.53 7.85 -12.46
C ALA A 256 20.42 6.84 -11.70
N PHE A 257 19.82 5.90 -10.99
CA PHE A 257 20.52 4.92 -10.17
C PHE A 257 20.71 3.56 -10.84
N ARG A 258 20.21 3.39 -12.08
CA ARG A 258 20.26 2.14 -12.86
C ARG A 258 19.64 0.95 -12.11
N LEU A 259 18.52 1.20 -11.45
CA LEU A 259 17.72 0.19 -10.76
C LEU A 259 16.91 -0.64 -11.75
#